data_AF-A0A812MQF5-F1
#
_entry.id   AF-A0A812MQF5-F1
#
_cell.length_a   1.000
_cell.length_b   1.000
_cell.length_c   1.000
_cell.angle_alpha   90.00
_cell.angle_beta   90.00
_cell.angle_gamma   90.00
#
_symmetry.space_group_name_H-M   'P 1'
#
loop_
_entity.id
_entity.type
_entity.pdbx_description
1 polymer ?
#
loop_
_entity_poly.entity_id
_entity_poly.type
_entity_poly.pdbx_seq_one_letter_code
_entity_poly.pdbx_strand_id
1 'polypeptide(L)'
;MEDAPAMKPFLGWAEVVLSSVSKDFPDWQRSFLGHRSTYFTCCSGLGTAEIACKQIREASAKVFPKPVRLICRYAMDPDPDCQRALLLQDTGHLWSSIYDFFPESKKQKTGGNAESKVRHFCDSFDARIDDPRTNVLFGWLAMVKQHRLFWALHENVWGFPSFDLNIQGGMEMLDAALPEFQVFHLKGSPADWGHIGMARPRVWSIVYHREKVEVLFNPGEVYQILCCTLRKGLGSLPASIFWQHTPPADVVAMENSIREQRQLAALSSGPSDDWSYLLTESQQRHLSGYEAKWRQLHGGPSDLDDGCVFDLSQNPEHCCLWTSRHGSLPTFRRNSKLWVPCLKRFLLPREAALLMGFSGPSLQHVHQNNVGNAMSLQTVGLMILAALLSAAPLPRAAPGPEVPGAAHVTAVKN
;
A
#
# COMPACT_ATOMS: atom_id res chain seq x y z
N MET A 1 -18.44 -14.42 10.65
CA MET A 1 -18.75 -13.11 10.05
C MET A 1 -18.87 -13.35 8.57
N GLU A 2 -20.09 -13.38 8.05
CA GLU A 2 -20.29 -13.26 6.61
C GLU A 2 -20.09 -11.79 6.27
N ASP A 3 -19.12 -11.50 5.39
CA ASP A 3 -18.92 -10.14 4.90
C ASP A 3 -20.21 -9.68 4.22
N ALA A 4 -20.57 -8.41 4.39
CA ALA A 4 -21.72 -7.83 3.72
C ALA A 4 -21.67 -8.14 2.22
N PRO A 5 -22.79 -8.45 1.56
CA PRO A 5 -22.79 -8.79 0.13
C PRO A 5 -22.07 -7.76 -0.75
N ALA A 6 -22.11 -6.47 -0.36
CA ALA A 6 -21.42 -5.37 -1.05
C ALA A 6 -19.90 -5.27 -0.74
N MET A 7 -19.42 -5.84 0.37
CA MET A 7 -17.98 -5.91 0.71
C MET A 7 -17.26 -7.05 -0.04
N LYS A 8 -17.99 -8.13 -0.38
CA LYS A 8 -17.39 -9.29 -1.05
C LYS A 8 -16.72 -8.92 -2.39
N PRO A 9 -17.34 -8.15 -3.31
CA PRO A 9 -16.67 -7.68 -4.52
C PRO A 9 -15.46 -6.78 -4.23
N PHE A 10 -15.57 -5.89 -3.23
CA PHE A 10 -14.49 -4.97 -2.85
C PHE A 10 -13.23 -5.70 -2.35
N LEU A 11 -13.43 -6.75 -1.54
CA LEU A 11 -12.36 -7.62 -1.06
C LEU A 11 -11.92 -8.62 -2.14
N GLY A 12 -12.81 -8.97 -3.07
CA GLY A 12 -12.57 -9.82 -4.24
C GLY A 12 -12.13 -9.05 -5.50
N TRP A 13 -11.57 -7.85 -5.35
CA TRP A 13 -11.26 -6.94 -6.47
C TRP A 13 -10.43 -7.60 -7.59
N ALA A 14 -9.48 -8.46 -7.22
CA ALA A 14 -8.59 -9.11 -8.17
C ALA A 14 -9.35 -10.05 -9.11
N GLU A 15 -10.38 -10.74 -8.62
CA GLU A 15 -11.22 -11.63 -9.44
C GLU A 15 -12.05 -10.82 -10.44
N VAL A 16 -12.60 -9.69 -10.00
CA VAL A 16 -13.35 -8.76 -10.87
C VAL A 16 -12.48 -8.26 -12.02
N VAL A 17 -11.25 -7.82 -11.72
CA VAL A 17 -10.33 -7.27 -12.71
C VAL A 17 -9.80 -8.35 -13.65
N LEU A 18 -9.31 -9.47 -13.11
CA LEU A 18 -8.73 -10.54 -13.91
C LEU A 18 -9.77 -11.19 -14.85
N SER A 19 -11.05 -11.19 -14.49
CA SER A 19 -12.13 -11.70 -15.36
C SER A 19 -12.28 -10.92 -16.67
N SER A 20 -11.81 -9.66 -16.75
CA SER A 20 -11.82 -8.89 -17.99
C SER A 20 -10.52 -9.02 -18.80
N VAL A 21 -9.43 -9.47 -18.17
CA VAL A 21 -8.08 -9.45 -18.77
C VAL A 21 -8.00 -10.24 -20.06
N SER A 22 -8.57 -11.44 -20.14
CA SER A 22 -8.49 -12.27 -21.36
C SER A 22 -9.20 -11.64 -22.55
N LYS A 23 -10.21 -10.82 -22.30
CA LYS A 23 -10.97 -10.08 -23.32
C LYS A 23 -10.25 -8.79 -23.72
N ASP A 24 -9.79 -8.03 -22.75
CA ASP A 24 -9.23 -6.69 -22.98
C ASP A 24 -7.75 -6.73 -23.41
N PHE A 25 -7.03 -7.80 -23.03
CA PHE A 25 -5.61 -8.00 -23.32
C PHE A 25 -5.36 -9.42 -23.85
N PRO A 26 -5.66 -9.70 -25.14
CA PRO A 26 -5.54 -11.06 -25.70
C PRO A 26 -4.11 -11.63 -25.61
N ASP A 27 -3.09 -10.76 -25.60
CA ASP A 27 -1.68 -11.13 -25.46
C ASP A 27 -1.19 -11.29 -24.01
N TRP A 28 -2.08 -11.30 -23.01
CA TRP A 28 -1.69 -11.38 -21.59
C TRP A 28 -0.77 -12.58 -21.27
N GLN A 29 -0.90 -13.69 -22.00
CA GLN A 29 -0.05 -14.87 -21.81
C GLN A 29 1.42 -14.62 -22.17
N ARG A 30 1.68 -13.68 -23.08
CA ARG A 30 3.05 -13.26 -23.43
C ARG A 30 3.61 -12.29 -22.39
N SER A 31 2.76 -11.49 -21.75
CA SER A 31 3.13 -10.53 -20.71
C SER A 31 3.69 -11.22 -19.46
N PHE A 32 4.33 -10.45 -18.56
CA PHE A 32 4.83 -10.99 -17.28
C PHE A 32 3.75 -11.69 -16.45
N LEU A 33 2.47 -11.33 -16.61
CA LEU A 33 1.36 -12.00 -15.93
C LEU A 33 1.28 -13.50 -16.30
N GLY A 34 1.60 -13.86 -17.55
CA GLY A 34 1.62 -15.24 -18.03
C GLY A 34 2.85 -16.05 -17.59
N HIS A 35 3.86 -15.41 -17.01
CA HIS A 35 5.13 -16.03 -16.64
C HIS A 35 5.28 -16.23 -15.13
N ARG A 36 6.28 -17.03 -14.75
CA ARG A 36 6.73 -17.09 -13.36
C ARG A 36 7.57 -15.86 -13.06
N SER A 37 7.12 -15.03 -12.14
CA SER A 37 7.83 -13.84 -11.69
C SER A 37 8.20 -13.97 -10.22
N THR A 38 9.46 -13.68 -9.95
CA THR A 38 10.00 -13.59 -8.60
C THR A 38 10.24 -12.13 -8.29
N TYR A 39 9.77 -11.66 -7.14
CA TYR A 39 9.88 -10.26 -6.75
C TYR A 39 10.40 -10.12 -5.32
N PHE A 40 10.77 -8.90 -4.98
CA PHE A 40 11.05 -8.46 -3.62
C PHE A 40 10.39 -7.11 -3.41
N THR A 41 10.26 -6.73 -2.16
CA THR A 41 9.60 -5.50 -1.72
C THR A 41 10.49 -4.77 -0.72
N CYS A 42 10.50 -3.44 -0.83
CA CYS A 42 11.23 -2.56 0.07
C CYS A 42 10.24 -1.58 0.69
N CYS A 43 10.38 -1.30 1.98
CA CYS A 43 9.40 -0.54 2.75
C CYS A 43 8.00 -1.15 2.63
N SER A 44 7.93 -2.47 2.84
CA SER A 44 6.70 -3.25 2.65
C SER A 44 5.53 -2.80 3.55
N GLY A 45 5.82 -2.13 4.66
CA GLY A 45 4.85 -1.70 5.65
C GLY A 45 4.06 -2.90 6.18
N LEU A 46 2.73 -2.80 6.11
CA LEU A 46 1.82 -3.89 6.48
C LEU A 46 1.79 -5.07 5.47
N GLY A 47 2.70 -5.11 4.51
CA GLY A 47 2.74 -6.15 3.48
C GLY A 47 1.74 -5.89 2.35
N THR A 48 1.48 -4.63 2.01
CA THR A 48 0.40 -4.28 1.06
C THR A 48 0.64 -4.90 -0.31
N ALA A 49 1.87 -4.84 -0.83
CA ALA A 49 2.22 -5.42 -2.13
C ALA A 49 2.16 -6.95 -2.10
N GLU A 50 2.56 -7.56 -0.99
CA GLU A 50 2.56 -9.00 -0.77
C GLU A 50 1.13 -9.54 -0.74
N ILE A 51 0.24 -8.87 0.00
CA ILE A 51 -1.18 -9.20 0.06
C ILE A 51 -1.83 -9.01 -1.32
N ALA A 52 -1.52 -7.92 -2.04
CA ALA A 52 -2.05 -7.69 -3.39
C ALA A 52 -1.60 -8.80 -4.36
N CYS A 53 -0.31 -9.16 -4.36
CA CYS A 53 0.22 -10.27 -5.15
C CYS A 53 -0.43 -11.61 -4.79
N LYS A 54 -0.68 -11.86 -3.50
CA LYS A 54 -1.40 -13.06 -3.04
C LYS A 54 -2.82 -13.09 -3.59
N GLN A 55 -3.56 -11.99 -3.51
CA GLN A 55 -4.92 -11.88 -4.05
C GLN A 55 -4.96 -12.05 -5.58
N ILE A 56 -3.99 -11.48 -6.31
CA ILE A 56 -3.83 -11.70 -7.76
C ILE A 56 -3.61 -13.18 -8.05
N ARG A 57 -2.70 -13.84 -7.33
CA ARG A 57 -2.39 -15.27 -7.50
C ARG A 57 -3.64 -16.14 -7.25
N GLU A 58 -4.33 -15.92 -6.14
CA GLU A 58 -5.53 -16.66 -5.76
C GLU A 58 -6.68 -16.45 -6.75
N ALA A 59 -6.94 -15.20 -7.15
CA ALA A 59 -7.96 -14.89 -8.15
C ALA A 59 -7.62 -15.49 -9.52
N SER A 60 -6.37 -15.42 -9.94
CA SER A 60 -5.93 -15.97 -11.23
C SER A 60 -6.13 -17.48 -11.33
N ALA A 61 -6.04 -18.20 -10.21
CA ALA A 61 -6.28 -19.64 -10.18
C ALA A 61 -7.75 -20.02 -10.47
N LYS A 62 -8.67 -19.08 -10.27
CA LYS A 62 -10.09 -19.25 -10.59
C LYS A 62 -10.41 -18.83 -12.02
N VAL A 63 -9.72 -17.81 -12.53
CA VAL A 63 -10.05 -17.14 -13.80
C VAL A 63 -9.27 -17.73 -14.98
N PHE A 64 -8.00 -18.08 -14.80
CA PHE A 64 -7.13 -18.51 -15.89
C PHE A 64 -6.88 -20.02 -15.88
N PRO A 65 -6.65 -20.64 -17.05
CA PRO A 65 -6.27 -22.05 -17.14
C PRO A 65 -4.96 -22.38 -16.40
N LYS A 66 -4.05 -21.39 -16.31
CA LYS A 66 -2.80 -21.49 -15.55
C LYS A 66 -2.73 -20.31 -14.58
N PRO A 67 -2.65 -20.57 -13.26
CA PRO A 67 -2.53 -19.52 -12.27
C PRO A 67 -1.25 -18.70 -12.48
N VAL A 68 -1.35 -17.40 -12.21
CA VAL A 68 -0.23 -16.47 -12.16
C VAL A 68 0.73 -16.90 -11.06
N ARG A 69 2.04 -16.89 -11.33
CA ARG A 69 3.07 -17.33 -10.39
C ARG A 69 3.92 -16.17 -9.91
N LEU A 70 3.40 -15.42 -8.93
CA LEU A 70 4.11 -14.36 -8.21
C LEU A 70 4.69 -14.92 -6.91
N ILE A 71 6.01 -14.81 -6.74
CA ILE A 71 6.73 -15.33 -5.57
C ILE A 71 7.54 -14.21 -4.93
N CYS A 72 7.17 -13.82 -3.70
CA CYS A 72 7.97 -12.91 -2.89
C CYS A 72 9.17 -13.66 -2.32
N ARG A 73 10.39 -13.24 -2.68
CA ARG A 73 11.61 -13.80 -2.08
C ARG A 73 12.04 -13.06 -0.84
N TYR A 74 11.97 -11.73 -0.90
CA TYR A 74 12.45 -10.85 0.15
C TYR A 74 11.41 -9.76 0.38
N ALA A 75 11.00 -9.58 1.62
CA ALA A 75 10.28 -8.39 2.07
C ALA A 75 11.16 -7.64 3.06
N MET A 76 11.11 -6.31 3.03
CA MET A 76 11.99 -5.48 3.83
C MET A 76 11.22 -4.36 4.50
N ASP A 77 11.32 -4.27 5.81
CA ASP A 77 10.78 -3.15 6.56
C ASP A 77 11.59 -2.90 7.85
N PRO A 78 11.96 -1.63 8.15
CA PRO A 78 12.69 -1.33 9.37
C PRO A 78 11.82 -1.34 10.63
N ASP A 79 10.49 -1.23 10.51
CA ASP A 79 9.58 -1.17 11.64
C ASP A 79 9.23 -2.57 12.18
N PRO A 80 9.47 -2.87 13.47
CA PRO A 80 9.16 -4.18 14.06
C PRO A 80 7.68 -4.59 13.98
N ASP A 81 6.73 -3.66 14.01
CA ASP A 81 5.31 -3.96 13.85
C ASP A 81 5.00 -4.40 12.42
N CYS A 82 5.57 -3.70 11.44
CA CYS A 82 5.48 -4.08 10.03
C CYS A 82 6.13 -5.44 9.77
N GLN A 83 7.31 -5.69 10.34
CA GLN A 83 7.97 -7.00 10.30
C GLN A 83 7.07 -8.11 10.82
N ARG A 84 6.40 -7.92 11.97
CA ARG A 84 5.42 -8.89 12.49
C ARG A 84 4.27 -9.16 11.52
N ALA A 85 3.74 -8.11 10.89
CA ALA A 85 2.69 -8.26 9.88
C ALA A 85 3.18 -9.04 8.64
N LEU A 86 4.45 -8.86 8.25
CA LEU A 86 5.07 -9.56 7.12
C LEU A 86 5.36 -11.03 7.41
N LEU A 87 5.62 -11.41 8.66
CA LEU A 87 5.80 -12.81 9.05
C LEU A 87 4.53 -13.66 8.86
N LEU A 88 3.37 -13.02 8.85
CA LEU A 88 2.09 -13.67 8.55
C LEU A 88 1.85 -13.83 7.05
N GLN A 89 2.69 -13.21 6.23
CA GLN A 89 2.67 -13.35 4.79
C GLN A 89 3.61 -14.48 4.36
N ASP A 90 3.26 -15.15 3.26
CA ASP A 90 4.03 -16.21 2.61
C ASP A 90 5.28 -15.62 1.92
N THR A 91 6.19 -15.04 2.72
CA THR A 91 7.44 -14.42 2.29
C THR A 91 8.61 -15.35 2.57
N GLY A 92 9.54 -15.49 1.61
CA GLY A 92 10.68 -16.39 1.77
C GLY A 92 11.65 -15.93 2.85
N HIS A 93 11.94 -14.62 2.89
CA HIS A 93 12.88 -14.01 3.81
C HIS A 93 12.42 -12.59 4.18
N LEU A 94 12.66 -12.22 5.45
CA LEU A 94 12.39 -10.89 5.99
C LEU A 94 13.70 -10.22 6.40
N TRP A 95 13.96 -9.03 5.86
CA TRP A 95 15.11 -8.20 6.22
C TRP A 95 14.67 -6.88 6.84
N SER A 96 15.55 -6.28 7.65
CA SER A 96 15.25 -5.01 8.32
C SER A 96 15.63 -3.80 7.48
N SER A 97 16.59 -3.95 6.56
CA SER A 97 17.06 -2.86 5.71
C SER A 97 17.34 -3.29 4.28
N ILE A 98 17.08 -2.39 3.34
CA ILE A 98 17.48 -2.54 1.94
C ILE A 98 19.00 -2.66 1.79
N TYR A 99 19.75 -2.08 2.72
CA TYR A 99 21.21 -2.11 2.68
C TYR A 99 21.80 -3.48 3.00
N ASP A 100 21.02 -4.37 3.61
CA ASP A 100 21.46 -5.74 3.89
C ASP A 100 21.64 -6.55 2.59
N PHE A 101 21.17 -6.03 1.44
CA PHE A 101 21.37 -6.65 0.12
C PHE A 101 22.80 -6.50 -0.40
N PHE A 102 23.54 -5.48 0.05
CA PHE A 102 24.86 -5.21 -0.48
C PHE A 102 25.92 -6.06 0.23
N PRO A 103 26.84 -6.72 -0.52
CA PRO A 103 27.85 -7.64 0.04
C PRO A 103 28.77 -7.01 1.09
N GLU A 104 28.95 -5.69 1.02
CA GLU A 104 29.80 -4.94 1.95
C GLU A 104 29.07 -4.60 3.27
N SER A 105 27.78 -4.90 3.38
CA SER A 105 27.07 -4.71 4.63
C SER A 105 27.59 -5.70 5.69
N LYS A 106 28.13 -5.15 6.78
CA LYS A 106 28.62 -5.94 7.93
C LYS A 106 27.54 -6.86 8.55
N LYS A 107 26.27 -6.72 8.14
CA LYS A 107 25.07 -7.40 8.66
C LYS A 107 24.66 -8.68 7.90
N GLN A 108 25.27 -9.01 6.75
CA GLN A 108 24.93 -10.24 6.00
C GLN A 108 25.22 -11.56 6.72
N LYS A 109 25.98 -11.54 7.84
CA LYS A 109 26.42 -12.76 8.54
C LYS A 109 25.34 -13.49 9.36
N THR A 110 24.10 -13.01 9.41
CA THR A 110 23.03 -13.60 10.26
C THR A 110 21.82 -14.10 9.47
N GLY A 111 22.02 -14.76 8.33
CA GLY A 111 20.97 -15.42 7.54
C GLY A 111 20.37 -16.69 8.17
N GLY A 112 19.56 -16.58 9.23
CA GLY A 112 18.76 -17.67 9.83
C GLY A 112 17.24 -17.43 9.88
N ASN A 113 16.47 -18.39 10.42
CA ASN A 113 14.99 -18.44 10.43
C ASN A 113 14.33 -17.18 11.07
N ALA A 114 13.15 -16.80 10.59
CA ALA A 114 12.51 -15.50 10.83
C ALA A 114 12.19 -15.16 12.30
N GLU A 115 11.90 -16.16 13.14
CA GLU A 115 11.41 -15.96 14.52
C GLU A 115 12.50 -15.51 15.51
N SER A 116 13.75 -15.95 15.34
CA SER A 116 14.86 -15.59 16.24
C SER A 116 15.46 -14.21 15.95
N LYS A 117 15.02 -13.54 14.87
CA LYS A 117 15.62 -12.30 14.37
C LYS A 117 15.00 -11.02 14.91
N VAL A 118 13.73 -11.02 15.30
CA VAL A 118 13.04 -9.79 15.75
C VAL A 118 13.68 -9.18 17.02
N ARG A 119 14.38 -9.97 17.84
CA ARG A 119 15.01 -9.50 19.10
C ARG A 119 16.44 -8.95 18.97
N HIS A 120 17.18 -9.22 17.90
CA HIS A 120 18.62 -8.90 17.83
C HIS A 120 18.99 -7.62 17.05
N PHE A 121 18.03 -6.93 16.43
CA PHE A 121 18.32 -5.85 15.47
C PHE A 121 18.05 -4.42 15.96
N CYS A 122 17.48 -4.24 17.16
CA CYS A 122 17.10 -2.91 17.69
C CYS A 122 18.25 -2.06 18.23
N ASP A 123 19.45 -2.61 18.47
CA ASP A 123 20.47 -1.92 19.28
C ASP A 123 21.63 -1.27 18.50
N SER A 124 21.61 -1.23 17.16
CA SER A 124 22.71 -0.61 16.42
C SER A 124 22.34 -0.11 15.02
N PHE A 125 21.95 1.16 14.95
CA PHE A 125 22.16 1.98 13.76
C PHE A 125 22.24 3.47 14.12
N ASP A 126 23.46 4.00 14.13
CA ASP A 126 23.77 5.42 14.15
C ASP A 126 24.51 5.73 12.84
N ALA A 127 23.80 6.31 11.86
CA ALA A 127 24.38 6.72 10.59
C ALA A 127 23.83 8.10 10.21
N ARG A 128 24.69 9.10 10.37
CA ARG A 128 24.43 10.51 10.07
C ARG A 128 24.46 10.73 8.55
N ILE A 129 23.28 10.82 7.97
CA ILE A 129 22.93 11.54 6.75
C ILE A 129 21.72 12.40 7.15
N ASP A 130 21.70 13.69 6.81
CA ASP A 130 20.80 14.67 7.43
C ASP A 130 19.28 14.41 7.21
N ASP A 131 18.91 13.53 6.27
CA ASP A 131 17.60 12.85 6.27
C ASP A 131 17.74 11.35 5.90
N PRO A 132 17.52 10.41 6.84
CA PRO A 132 17.61 8.97 6.58
C PRO A 132 16.54 8.42 5.62
N ARG A 133 15.54 9.22 5.22
CA ARG A 133 14.47 8.78 4.29
C ARG A 133 14.88 8.85 2.82
N THR A 134 15.70 9.83 2.44
CA THR A 134 16.23 9.96 1.06
C THR A 134 17.16 8.79 0.71
N ASN A 135 17.82 8.24 1.71
CA ASN A 135 18.70 7.08 1.60
C ASN A 135 17.99 5.84 1.02
N VAL A 136 16.75 5.59 1.43
CA VAL A 136 16.00 4.40 0.98
C VAL A 136 15.81 4.39 -0.53
N LEU A 137 15.55 5.55 -1.15
CA LEU A 137 15.42 5.66 -2.60
C LEU A 137 16.72 5.29 -3.32
N PHE A 138 17.87 5.78 -2.84
CA PHE A 138 19.16 5.44 -3.43
C PHE A 138 19.51 3.96 -3.25
N GLY A 139 19.18 3.38 -2.10
CA GLY A 139 19.28 1.92 -1.90
C GLY A 139 18.43 1.15 -2.91
N TRP A 140 17.20 1.62 -3.17
CA TRP A 140 16.30 1.02 -4.14
C TRP A 140 16.83 1.13 -5.57
N LEU A 141 17.31 2.33 -5.96
CA LEU A 141 17.93 2.56 -7.27
C LEU A 141 19.17 1.68 -7.48
N ALA A 142 20.06 1.59 -6.48
CA ALA A 142 21.25 0.75 -6.54
C ALA A 142 20.89 -0.72 -6.74
N MET A 143 19.87 -1.22 -6.01
CA MET A 143 19.37 -2.57 -6.17
C MET A 143 18.78 -2.82 -7.56
N VAL A 144 17.96 -1.89 -8.08
CA VAL A 144 17.39 -1.99 -9.44
C VAL A 144 18.49 -2.12 -10.50
N LYS A 145 19.52 -1.28 -10.41
CA LYS A 145 20.68 -1.28 -11.32
C LYS A 145 21.53 -2.53 -11.19
N GLN A 146 22.00 -2.82 -9.98
CA GLN A 146 22.94 -3.90 -9.72
C GLN A 146 22.37 -5.25 -10.14
N HIS A 147 21.08 -5.47 -9.88
CA HIS A 147 20.40 -6.71 -10.28
C HIS A 147 19.84 -6.68 -11.69
N ARG A 148 19.96 -5.53 -12.39
CA ARG A 148 19.42 -5.29 -13.72
C ARG A 148 18.01 -5.87 -13.86
N LEU A 149 17.12 -5.48 -12.96
CA LEU A 149 15.78 -6.06 -12.86
C LEU A 149 15.06 -5.97 -14.20
N PHE A 150 14.15 -6.89 -14.49
CA PHE A 150 13.33 -6.80 -15.70
C PHE A 150 12.40 -5.58 -15.61
N TRP A 151 11.76 -5.45 -14.46
CA TRP A 151 10.90 -4.32 -14.15
C TRP A 151 11.00 -3.96 -12.67
N ALA A 152 10.59 -2.75 -12.33
CA ALA A 152 10.44 -2.28 -10.96
C ALA A 152 9.23 -1.35 -10.84
N LEU A 153 8.66 -1.26 -9.64
CA LEU A 153 7.57 -0.36 -9.30
C LEU A 153 7.99 0.47 -8.10
N HIS A 154 7.88 1.78 -8.24
CA HIS A 154 8.13 2.75 -7.16
C HIS A 154 6.86 3.55 -6.89
N GLU A 155 6.52 3.73 -5.62
CA GLU A 155 5.39 4.53 -5.15
C GLU A 155 5.91 5.65 -4.27
N ASN A 156 5.24 6.80 -4.31
CA ASN A 156 5.46 7.83 -3.31
C ASN A 156 4.28 8.79 -3.17
N VAL A 157 4.33 9.64 -2.12
CA VAL A 157 3.36 10.70 -1.89
C VAL A 157 3.38 11.74 -3.01
N TRP A 158 2.24 12.38 -3.25
CA TRP A 158 2.20 13.55 -4.14
C TRP A 158 3.13 14.63 -3.57
N GLY A 159 4.08 15.10 -4.39
CA GLY A 159 5.04 16.12 -4.01
C GLY A 159 6.35 15.56 -3.47
N PHE A 160 6.52 14.23 -3.41
CA PHE A 160 7.83 13.60 -3.24
C PHE A 160 8.81 14.14 -4.30
N PRO A 161 10.05 14.47 -3.92
CA PRO A 161 10.74 15.65 -4.41
C PRO A 161 10.94 15.66 -5.93
N SER A 162 10.32 16.65 -6.57
CA SER A 162 11.09 17.80 -7.05
C SER A 162 11.89 18.36 -5.86
N PHE A 163 13.13 17.91 -5.66
CA PHE A 163 14.03 18.57 -4.71
C PHE A 163 14.16 20.04 -5.14
N ASP A 164 14.44 20.96 -4.22
CA ASP A 164 14.61 22.42 -4.37
C ASP A 164 15.63 22.92 -5.44
N LEU A 165 15.72 22.25 -6.57
CA LEU A 165 16.13 22.77 -7.85
C LEU A 165 14.82 23.25 -8.51
N ASN A 166 14.81 24.47 -9.06
CA ASN A 166 13.71 25.09 -9.83
C ASN A 166 13.31 24.30 -11.11
N ILE A 167 13.14 22.99 -11.01
CA ILE A 167 12.86 22.10 -12.12
C ILE A 167 11.52 21.45 -11.82
N GLN A 168 10.68 21.40 -12.84
CA GLN A 168 9.55 20.48 -12.96
C GLN A 168 10.01 18.97 -12.92
N GLY A 169 11.15 18.65 -12.31
CA GLY A 169 12.04 17.53 -12.65
C GLY A 169 12.24 16.45 -11.56
N GLY A 170 11.29 16.27 -10.64
CA GLY A 170 11.32 15.10 -9.74
C GLY A 170 11.22 13.76 -10.51
N MET A 171 10.51 13.76 -11.64
CA MET A 171 10.42 12.60 -12.54
C MET A 171 11.71 12.41 -13.34
N GLU A 172 12.32 13.51 -13.81
CA GLU A 172 13.59 13.50 -14.52
C GLU A 172 14.72 12.86 -13.71
N MET A 173 14.67 12.90 -12.38
CA MET A 173 15.66 12.23 -11.54
C MET A 173 15.65 10.71 -11.72
N LEU A 174 14.47 10.06 -11.81
CA LEU A 174 14.42 8.61 -12.02
C LEU A 174 14.87 8.24 -13.43
N ASP A 175 14.49 9.02 -14.44
CA ASP A 175 14.96 8.85 -15.82
C ASP A 175 16.49 9.00 -15.92
N ALA A 176 17.05 10.04 -15.29
CA ALA A 176 18.50 10.29 -15.27
C ALA A 176 19.25 9.26 -14.42
N ALA A 177 18.64 8.80 -13.32
CA ALA A 177 19.22 7.77 -12.48
C ALA A 177 19.18 6.42 -13.17
N LEU A 178 18.20 6.10 -14.01
CA LEU A 178 18.02 4.77 -14.62
C LEU A 178 18.02 4.84 -16.16
N PRO A 179 19.09 5.33 -16.82
CA PRO A 179 19.10 5.56 -18.27
C PRO A 179 18.93 4.27 -19.09
N GLU A 180 19.33 3.12 -18.55
CA GLU A 180 19.16 1.79 -19.15
C GLU A 180 17.72 1.25 -19.03
N PHE A 181 16.84 1.99 -18.36
CA PHE A 181 15.44 1.68 -18.21
C PHE A 181 14.55 2.69 -18.95
N GLN A 182 13.34 2.24 -19.28
CA GLN A 182 12.23 3.08 -19.69
C GLN A 182 11.33 3.28 -18.48
N VAL A 183 11.10 4.54 -18.10
CA VAL A 183 10.29 4.90 -16.93
C VAL A 183 8.94 5.46 -17.39
N PHE A 184 7.87 4.95 -16.80
CA PHE A 184 6.51 5.43 -16.99
C PHE A 184 5.99 5.99 -15.67
N HIS A 185 5.61 7.26 -15.71
CA HIS A 185 5.15 7.97 -14.53
C HIS A 185 3.63 8.09 -14.52
N LEU A 186 3.01 7.60 -13.47
CA LEU A 186 1.56 7.55 -13.32
C LEU A 186 1.12 8.28 -12.05
N LYS A 187 -0.11 8.77 -12.08
CA LYS A 187 -0.84 9.19 -10.88
C LYS A 187 -1.93 8.16 -10.61
N GLY A 188 -2.06 7.76 -9.35
CA GLY A 188 -3.05 6.78 -8.94
C GLY A 188 -3.70 7.18 -7.62
N SER A 189 -5.00 7.00 -7.53
CA SER A 189 -5.83 7.33 -6.37
C SER A 189 -6.94 6.28 -6.22
N PRO A 190 -7.42 6.01 -4.99
CA PRO A 190 -8.60 5.17 -4.79
C PRO A 190 -9.85 5.60 -5.60
N ALA A 191 -10.01 6.90 -5.82
CA ALA A 191 -11.10 7.45 -6.63
C ALA A 191 -11.08 6.98 -8.10
N ASP A 192 -9.90 6.63 -8.64
CA ASP A 192 -9.73 6.23 -10.03
C ASP A 192 -10.47 4.92 -10.34
N TRP A 193 -10.62 4.03 -9.36
CA TRP A 193 -11.38 2.78 -9.49
C TRP A 193 -12.73 2.80 -8.76
N GLY A 194 -13.21 3.98 -8.35
CA GLY A 194 -14.56 4.17 -7.79
C GLY A 194 -14.65 4.17 -6.26
N HIS A 195 -13.54 4.03 -5.53
CA HIS A 195 -13.55 4.18 -4.08
C HIS A 195 -13.43 5.64 -3.67
N ILE A 196 -14.60 6.30 -3.58
CA ILE A 196 -14.71 7.70 -3.17
C ILE A 196 -14.55 7.90 -1.66
N GLY A 197 -14.62 6.83 -0.87
CA GLY A 197 -14.51 6.89 0.60
C GLY A 197 -13.14 7.32 1.12
N MET A 198 -12.11 7.45 0.26
CA MET A 198 -10.77 7.83 0.70
C MET A 198 -10.04 8.68 -0.33
N ALA A 199 -9.53 9.84 0.11
CA ALA A 199 -8.61 10.65 -0.68
C ALA A 199 -7.16 10.27 -0.35
N ARG A 200 -6.51 9.53 -1.25
CA ARG A 200 -5.11 9.11 -1.09
C ARG A 200 -4.37 9.06 -2.44
N PRO A 201 -4.21 10.21 -3.12
CA PRO A 201 -3.48 10.26 -4.37
C PRO A 201 -1.98 10.00 -4.15
N ARG A 202 -1.36 9.31 -5.11
CA ARG A 202 0.04 8.90 -5.12
C ARG A 202 0.65 9.04 -6.50
N VAL A 203 1.97 9.18 -6.53
CA VAL A 203 2.77 9.10 -7.75
C VAL A 203 3.41 7.72 -7.83
N TRP A 204 3.40 7.16 -9.03
CA TRP A 204 3.92 5.83 -9.31
C TRP A 204 4.90 5.92 -10.47
N SER A 205 5.95 5.10 -10.42
CA SER A 205 6.89 4.94 -11.51
C SER A 205 7.04 3.46 -11.83
N ILE A 206 6.64 3.08 -13.03
CA ILE A 206 6.80 1.74 -13.57
C ILE A 206 8.05 1.77 -14.46
N VAL A 207 9.02 0.95 -14.12
CA VAL A 207 10.35 0.96 -14.73
C VAL A 207 10.55 -0.36 -15.47
N TYR A 208 10.97 -0.33 -16.73
CA TYR A 208 11.27 -1.52 -17.54
C TYR A 208 12.68 -1.46 -18.12
N HIS A 209 13.43 -2.55 -18.05
CA HIS A 209 14.79 -2.58 -18.60
C HIS A 209 14.77 -2.67 -20.12
N ARG A 210 15.37 -1.69 -20.82
CA ARG A 210 15.27 -1.53 -22.29
C ARG A 210 15.74 -2.75 -23.09
N GLU A 211 16.82 -3.39 -22.64
CA GLU A 211 17.41 -4.55 -23.35
C GLU A 211 16.83 -5.92 -22.92
N LYS A 212 15.92 -5.95 -21.94
CA LYS A 212 15.37 -7.22 -21.40
C LYS A 212 13.87 -7.35 -21.58
N VAL A 213 13.20 -6.25 -21.88
CA VAL A 213 11.75 -6.16 -21.84
C VAL A 213 11.23 -5.47 -23.08
N GLU A 214 10.18 -6.05 -23.65
CA GLU A 214 9.33 -5.43 -24.66
C GLU A 214 8.12 -4.82 -23.97
N VAL A 215 7.88 -3.52 -24.17
CA VAL A 215 6.65 -2.86 -23.71
C VAL A 215 5.57 -3.11 -24.75
N LEU A 216 4.55 -3.88 -24.37
CA LEU A 216 3.41 -4.27 -25.21
C LEU A 216 2.34 -3.18 -25.26
N PHE A 217 2.09 -2.53 -24.12
CA PHE A 217 1.03 -1.54 -23.95
C PHE A 217 1.53 -0.37 -23.11
N ASN A 218 0.91 0.81 -23.25
CA ASN A 218 1.21 1.93 -22.36
C ASN A 218 0.67 1.60 -20.93
N PRO A 219 1.51 1.60 -19.89
CA PRO A 219 1.05 1.25 -18.54
C PRO A 219 -0.03 2.16 -17.96
N GLY A 220 -0.04 3.44 -18.35
CA GLY A 220 -1.08 4.39 -17.96
C GLY A 220 -2.44 4.01 -18.54
N GLU A 221 -2.48 3.62 -19.81
CA GLU A 221 -3.71 3.17 -20.48
C GLU A 221 -4.22 1.86 -19.87
N VAL A 222 -3.32 0.90 -19.64
CA VAL A 222 -3.67 -0.36 -18.95
C VAL A 222 -4.26 -0.06 -17.58
N TYR A 223 -3.61 0.78 -16.76
CA TYR A 223 -4.13 1.18 -15.45
C TYR A 223 -5.55 1.76 -15.53
N GLN A 224 -5.81 2.66 -16.48
CA GLN A 224 -7.14 3.26 -16.66
C GLN A 224 -8.20 2.23 -17.06
N ILE A 225 -7.86 1.26 -17.92
CA ILE A 225 -8.76 0.14 -18.28
C ILE A 225 -9.10 -0.68 -17.04
N LEU A 226 -8.09 -1.09 -16.25
CA LEU A 226 -8.31 -1.88 -15.04
C LEU A 226 -9.15 -1.12 -14.00
N CYS A 227 -8.89 0.18 -13.82
CA CYS A 227 -9.69 1.08 -12.98
C CYS A 227 -11.16 1.16 -13.46
N CYS A 228 -11.39 1.30 -14.77
CA CYS A 228 -12.73 1.30 -15.34
C CYS A 228 -13.45 -0.03 -15.11
N THR A 229 -12.77 -1.16 -15.27
CA THR A 229 -13.33 -2.49 -14.99
C THR A 229 -13.74 -2.61 -13.53
N LEU A 230 -12.85 -2.24 -12.60
CA LEU A 230 -13.14 -2.34 -11.18
C LEU A 230 -14.28 -1.40 -10.77
N ARG A 231 -14.30 -0.17 -11.27
CA ARG A 231 -15.40 0.79 -11.03
C ARG A 231 -16.75 0.25 -11.50
N LYS A 232 -16.80 -0.40 -12.67
CA LYS A 232 -18.03 -1.03 -13.19
C LYS A 232 -18.47 -2.21 -12.33
N GLY A 233 -17.52 -3.00 -11.81
CA GLY A 233 -17.83 -4.18 -11.00
C GLY A 233 -18.21 -3.87 -9.55
N LEU A 234 -17.63 -2.82 -8.96
CA LEU A 234 -17.89 -2.43 -7.56
C LEU A 234 -19.00 -1.38 -7.40
N GLY A 235 -19.18 -0.51 -8.40
CA GLY A 235 -19.99 0.69 -8.25
C GLY A 235 -19.34 1.70 -7.29
N SER A 236 -20.18 2.55 -6.67
CA SER A 236 -19.76 3.49 -5.64
C SER A 236 -20.05 2.91 -4.26
N LEU A 237 -19.00 2.75 -3.45
CA LEU A 237 -19.14 2.26 -2.07
C LEU A 237 -19.09 3.47 -1.10
N PRO A 238 -20.18 3.75 -0.36
CA PRO A 238 -20.16 4.80 0.65
C PRO A 238 -19.21 4.41 1.78
N ALA A 239 -18.62 5.39 2.46
CA ALA A 239 -17.73 5.12 3.59
C ALA A 239 -18.46 4.40 4.74
N SER A 240 -19.77 4.59 4.87
CA SER A 240 -20.59 4.00 5.93
C SER A 240 -20.60 2.47 5.93
N ILE A 241 -20.40 1.82 4.80
CA ILE A 241 -20.33 0.36 4.72
C ILE A 241 -19.19 -0.22 5.58
N PHE A 242 -18.12 0.54 5.82
CA PHE A 242 -16.92 0.04 6.50
C PHE A 242 -17.05 -0.01 8.02
N TRP A 243 -18.04 0.67 8.61
CA TRP A 243 -18.30 0.66 10.05
C TRP A 243 -19.66 0.09 10.45
N GLN A 244 -20.58 -0.12 9.50
CA GLN A 244 -21.83 -0.84 9.74
C GLN A 244 -21.62 -2.29 10.23
N HIS A 245 -20.46 -2.87 9.95
CA HIS A 245 -20.12 -4.26 10.28
C HIS A 245 -19.07 -4.39 11.38
N THR A 246 -18.79 -3.32 12.11
CA THR A 246 -17.83 -3.34 13.20
C THR A 246 -18.41 -4.14 14.37
N PRO A 247 -17.74 -5.23 14.82
CA PRO A 247 -18.19 -5.99 15.98
C PRO A 247 -18.27 -5.09 17.23
N PRO A 248 -19.34 -5.17 18.05
CA PRO A 248 -19.43 -4.40 19.28
C PRO A 248 -18.25 -4.60 20.22
N ALA A 249 -17.65 -5.79 20.22
CA ALA A 249 -16.44 -6.09 20.98
C ALA A 249 -15.24 -5.22 20.58
N ASP A 250 -15.07 -4.92 19.29
CA ASP A 250 -13.99 -4.06 18.79
C ASP A 250 -14.22 -2.60 19.24
N VAL A 251 -15.48 -2.16 19.25
CA VAL A 251 -15.89 -0.83 19.77
C VAL A 251 -15.57 -0.71 21.26
N VAL A 252 -15.99 -1.69 22.06
CA VAL A 252 -15.71 -1.75 23.51
C VAL A 252 -14.21 -1.79 23.79
N ALA A 253 -13.45 -2.61 23.07
CA ALA A 253 -12.01 -2.74 23.26
C ALA A 253 -11.29 -1.41 23.01
N MET A 254 -11.66 -0.71 21.93
CA MET A 254 -11.10 0.61 21.61
C MET A 254 -11.51 1.66 22.65
N GLU A 255 -12.77 1.67 23.06
CA GLU A 255 -13.26 2.59 24.10
C GLU A 255 -12.50 2.40 25.41
N ASN A 256 -12.36 1.15 25.86
CA ASN A 256 -11.65 0.80 27.08
C ASN A 256 -10.17 1.18 27.02
N SER A 257 -9.52 1.05 25.86
CA SER A 257 -8.14 1.51 25.69
C SER A 257 -8.00 3.03 25.88
N ILE A 258 -8.96 3.82 25.38
CA ILE A 258 -8.97 5.27 25.60
C ILE A 258 -9.31 5.59 27.05
N ARG A 259 -10.28 4.89 27.65
CA ARG A 259 -10.66 5.05 29.07
C ARG A 259 -9.49 4.78 30.01
N GLU A 260 -8.70 3.74 29.75
CA GLU A 260 -7.49 3.43 30.49
C GLU A 260 -6.48 4.59 30.43
N GLN A 261 -6.23 5.15 29.24
CA GLN A 261 -5.37 6.33 29.07
C GLN A 261 -5.89 7.58 29.83
N ARG A 262 -7.19 7.62 30.12
CA ARG A 262 -7.88 8.67 30.89
C ARG A 262 -8.10 8.33 32.36
N GLN A 263 -7.61 7.17 32.82
CA GLN A 263 -7.82 6.68 34.19
C GLN A 263 -9.31 6.52 34.55
N LEU A 264 -10.14 6.14 33.59
CA LEU A 264 -11.56 5.83 33.77
C LEU A 264 -11.78 4.32 33.91
N ALA A 265 -12.79 3.91 34.68
CA ALA A 265 -13.12 2.49 34.86
C ALA A 265 -13.51 1.84 33.52
N ALA A 266 -13.08 0.60 33.26
CA ALA A 266 -13.47 -0.12 32.04
C ALA A 266 -14.99 -0.39 31.98
N LEU A 267 -15.53 -0.41 30.77
CA LEU A 267 -16.91 -0.80 30.49
C LEU A 267 -17.09 -2.32 30.62
N SER A 268 -18.20 -2.71 31.23
CA SER A 268 -18.59 -4.12 31.43
C SER A 268 -19.85 -4.54 30.67
N SER A 269 -20.68 -3.58 30.23
CA SER A 269 -22.04 -3.84 29.70
C SER A 269 -22.24 -3.56 28.21
N GLY A 270 -21.20 -3.12 27.49
CA GLY A 270 -21.30 -2.77 26.06
C GLY A 270 -20.63 -1.42 25.75
N PRO A 271 -20.62 -1.01 24.47
CA PRO A 271 -20.05 0.27 24.06
C PRO A 271 -20.97 1.44 24.47
N SER A 272 -20.40 2.61 24.72
CA SER A 272 -21.20 3.82 24.93
C SER A 272 -21.77 4.37 23.61
N ASP A 273 -22.93 5.02 23.68
CA ASP A 273 -23.57 5.66 22.52
C ASP A 273 -22.85 6.96 22.08
N ASP A 274 -22.09 7.58 22.97
CA ASP A 274 -21.42 8.86 22.73
C ASP A 274 -20.07 8.89 23.44
N TRP A 275 -18.99 9.04 22.67
CA TRP A 275 -17.61 9.11 23.18
C TRP A 275 -17.14 10.54 23.39
N SER A 276 -18.01 11.55 23.31
CA SER A 276 -17.64 12.96 23.50
C SER A 276 -17.01 13.20 24.88
N TYR A 277 -17.40 12.41 25.90
CA TYR A 277 -16.80 12.44 27.23
C TYR A 277 -15.33 11.96 27.28
N LEU A 278 -14.84 11.30 26.23
CA LEU A 278 -13.44 10.86 26.10
C LEU A 278 -12.55 11.89 25.40
N LEU A 279 -13.15 12.94 24.81
CA LEU A 279 -12.42 14.00 24.12
C LEU A 279 -11.63 14.84 25.11
N THR A 280 -10.42 15.26 24.73
CA THR A 280 -9.73 16.34 25.45
C THR A 280 -10.42 17.67 25.23
N GLU A 281 -10.15 18.65 26.09
CA GLU A 281 -10.60 20.03 25.89
C GLU A 281 -10.18 20.59 24.52
N SER A 282 -8.96 20.27 24.07
CA SER A 282 -8.49 20.65 22.73
C SER A 282 -9.31 20.00 21.62
N GLN A 283 -9.58 18.70 21.72
CA GLN A 283 -10.40 17.97 20.75
C GLN A 283 -11.85 18.45 20.74
N GLN A 284 -12.41 18.80 21.89
CA GLN A 284 -13.74 19.38 22.00
C GLN A 284 -13.81 20.74 21.29
N ARG A 285 -12.80 21.61 21.49
CA ARG A 285 -12.70 22.89 20.77
C ARG A 285 -12.57 22.68 19.26
N HIS A 286 -11.74 21.73 18.82
CA HIS A 286 -11.61 21.39 17.40
C HIS A 286 -12.93 20.87 16.82
N LEU A 287 -13.64 19.98 17.53
CA LEU A 287 -14.93 19.45 17.10
C LEU A 287 -15.94 20.57 16.89
N SER A 288 -16.11 21.48 17.87
CA SER A 288 -17.00 22.64 17.74
C SER A 288 -16.62 23.53 16.54
N GLY A 289 -15.32 23.74 16.31
CA GLY A 289 -14.82 24.49 15.16
C GLY A 289 -15.14 23.83 13.83
N TYR A 290 -14.98 22.51 13.72
CA TYR A 290 -15.40 21.75 12.56
C TYR A 290 -16.91 21.80 12.37
N GLU A 291 -17.73 21.50 13.38
CA GLU A 291 -19.19 21.55 13.26
C GLU A 291 -19.73 22.91 12.82
N ALA A 292 -19.15 24.00 13.33
CA ALA A 292 -19.50 25.35 12.91
C ALA A 292 -19.19 25.60 11.43
N LYS A 293 -17.98 25.24 10.99
CA LYS A 293 -17.59 25.35 9.57
C LYS A 293 -18.46 24.45 8.68
N TRP A 294 -18.79 23.25 9.14
CA TRP A 294 -19.62 22.29 8.39
C TRP A 294 -21.00 22.87 8.16
N ARG A 295 -21.64 23.37 9.23
CA ARG A 295 -22.95 24.01 9.15
C ARG A 295 -22.93 25.22 8.23
N GLN A 296 -21.87 26.02 8.27
CA GLN A 296 -21.68 27.16 7.37
C GLN A 296 -21.60 26.73 5.90
N LEU A 297 -20.89 25.64 5.60
CA LEU A 297 -20.65 25.19 4.22
C LEU A 297 -21.81 24.36 3.64
N HIS A 298 -22.46 23.54 4.46
CA HIS A 298 -23.43 22.54 4.03
C HIS A 298 -24.87 22.81 4.49
N GLY A 299 -25.09 23.79 5.37
CA GLY A 299 -26.41 24.23 5.82
C GLY A 299 -27.13 23.26 6.77
N GLY A 300 -26.48 22.18 7.20
CA GLY A 300 -27.06 21.17 8.10
C GLY A 300 -26.08 20.71 9.18
N PRO A 301 -26.55 19.93 10.17
CA PRO A 301 -25.68 19.33 11.16
C PRO A 301 -24.87 18.16 10.56
N SER A 302 -23.67 17.91 11.10
CA SER A 302 -22.72 16.91 10.57
C SER A 302 -23.04 15.47 10.94
N ASP A 303 -23.85 15.24 11.96
CA ASP A 303 -24.28 13.92 12.42
C ASP A 303 -25.34 13.26 11.51
N LEU A 304 -25.96 14.03 10.62
CA LEU A 304 -26.89 13.53 9.60
C LEU A 304 -26.21 13.05 8.32
N ASP A 305 -24.91 13.33 8.15
CA ASP A 305 -24.13 12.88 6.99
C ASP A 305 -23.30 11.65 7.37
N ASP A 306 -23.65 10.50 6.79
CA ASP A 306 -23.01 9.21 7.07
C ASP A 306 -21.61 9.10 6.46
N GLY A 307 -21.18 10.07 5.66
CA GLY A 307 -19.83 10.20 5.14
C GLY A 307 -18.99 11.23 5.90
N CYS A 308 -19.53 11.93 6.89
CA CYS A 308 -18.83 13.00 7.59
C CYS A 308 -17.78 12.47 8.57
N VAL A 309 -16.53 12.92 8.45
CA VAL A 309 -15.42 12.63 9.38
C VAL A 309 -14.52 13.84 9.56
N PHE A 310 -14.12 14.11 10.81
CA PHE A 310 -13.21 15.19 11.20
C PHE A 310 -11.89 14.65 11.76
N ASP A 311 -10.73 15.17 11.35
CA ASP A 311 -9.47 14.87 12.05
C ASP A 311 -9.27 15.83 13.23
N LEU A 312 -9.65 15.38 14.43
CA LEU A 312 -9.53 16.17 15.67
C LEU A 312 -8.08 16.36 16.15
N SER A 313 -7.10 15.75 15.47
CA SER A 313 -5.68 16.02 15.72
C SER A 313 -5.21 17.36 15.15
N GLN A 314 -6.01 18.00 14.28
CA GLN A 314 -5.68 19.25 13.60
C GLN A 314 -6.58 20.39 14.06
N ASN A 315 -6.01 21.59 14.18
CA ASN A 315 -6.79 22.79 14.44
C ASN A 315 -7.55 23.20 13.17
N PRO A 316 -8.90 23.21 13.18
CA PRO A 316 -9.69 23.57 12.01
C PRO A 316 -9.40 24.99 11.50
N GLU A 317 -8.95 25.92 12.34
CA GLU A 317 -8.60 27.29 11.92
C GLU A 317 -7.41 27.35 10.96
N HIS A 318 -6.44 26.45 11.12
CA HIS A 318 -5.22 26.43 10.32
C HIS A 318 -5.25 25.37 9.21
N CYS A 319 -5.90 24.23 9.47
CA CYS A 319 -5.96 23.11 8.53
C CYS A 319 -7.30 22.41 8.67
N CYS A 320 -8.14 22.50 7.62
CA CYS A 320 -9.45 21.87 7.62
C CYS A 320 -9.34 20.47 6.97
N LEU A 321 -8.95 19.47 7.75
CA LEU A 321 -8.89 18.07 7.31
C LEU A 321 -10.15 17.33 7.75
N TRP A 322 -11.16 17.40 6.89
CA TRP A 322 -12.40 16.67 7.02
C TRP A 322 -12.80 16.04 5.68
N THR A 323 -13.84 15.23 5.71
CA THR A 323 -14.48 14.73 4.48
C THR A 323 -15.09 15.89 3.71
N SER A 324 -14.74 16.01 2.42
CA SER A 324 -15.40 16.97 1.53
C SER A 324 -16.84 16.52 1.21
N ARG A 325 -17.62 17.34 0.49
CA ARG A 325 -18.96 17.01 -0.03
C ARG A 325 -19.03 15.67 -0.80
N HIS A 326 -17.89 15.16 -1.26
CA HIS A 326 -17.78 13.88 -1.98
C HIS A 326 -17.57 12.67 -1.05
N GLY A 327 -17.59 12.84 0.28
CA GLY A 327 -17.50 11.75 1.26
C GLY A 327 -16.11 11.11 1.39
N SER A 328 -15.08 11.71 0.79
CA SER A 328 -13.72 11.16 0.87
C SER A 328 -13.06 11.46 2.21
N LEU A 329 -12.70 10.42 2.95
CA LEU A 329 -11.96 10.55 4.18
C LEU A 329 -10.61 11.25 3.95
N PRO A 330 -10.16 12.10 4.89
CA PRO A 330 -8.83 12.68 4.84
C PRO A 330 -7.77 11.57 4.86
N THR A 331 -6.62 11.80 4.20
CA THR A 331 -5.51 10.84 4.21
C THR A 331 -5.10 10.54 5.66
N PHE A 332 -5.13 9.27 6.03
CA PHE A 332 -4.70 8.80 7.35
C PHE A 332 -3.24 9.19 7.60
N ARG A 333 -2.99 9.94 8.68
CA ARG A 333 -1.64 10.28 9.16
C ARG A 333 -1.32 9.49 10.42
N ARG A 334 -0.04 9.43 10.77
CA ARG A 334 0.39 8.89 12.07
C ARG A 334 -0.29 9.70 13.17
N ASN A 335 -0.96 9.01 14.10
CA ASN A 335 -1.71 9.59 15.22
C ASN A 335 -2.97 10.40 14.85
N SER A 336 -3.50 10.32 13.61
CA SER A 336 -4.78 10.95 13.27
C SER A 336 -5.89 10.51 14.24
N LYS A 337 -6.74 11.46 14.64
CA LYS A 337 -7.87 11.22 15.56
C LYS A 337 -9.16 11.51 14.81
N LEU A 338 -9.51 10.57 13.93
CA LEU A 338 -10.64 10.69 13.02
C LEU A 338 -11.94 10.45 13.78
N TRP A 339 -12.75 11.48 13.91
CA TRP A 339 -14.05 11.47 14.58
C TRP A 339 -15.17 11.36 13.56
N VAL A 340 -16.11 10.45 13.81
CA VAL A 340 -17.26 10.18 12.94
C VAL A 340 -18.51 10.71 13.65
N PRO A 341 -19.04 11.91 13.31
CA PRO A 341 -20.12 12.56 14.07
C PRO A 341 -21.40 11.74 14.16
N CYS A 342 -21.81 11.06 13.08
CA CYS A 342 -23.02 10.24 13.07
C CYS A 342 -22.94 9.03 14.01
N LEU A 343 -21.73 8.58 14.37
CA LEU A 343 -21.49 7.51 15.34
C LEU A 343 -21.07 8.05 16.71
N LYS A 344 -20.79 9.35 16.82
CA LYS A 344 -20.25 10.03 18.01
C LYS A 344 -19.06 9.30 18.64
N ARG A 345 -18.15 8.79 17.79
CA ARG A 345 -16.92 8.12 18.23
C ARG A 345 -15.79 8.29 17.23
N PHE A 346 -14.60 7.83 17.63
CA PHE A 346 -13.47 7.73 16.70
C PHE A 346 -13.67 6.58 15.69
N LEU A 347 -13.12 6.76 14.48
CA LEU A 347 -12.94 5.69 13.50
C LEU A 347 -11.96 4.65 14.07
N LEU A 348 -12.37 3.39 14.09
CA LEU A 348 -11.56 2.31 14.62
C LEU A 348 -10.42 1.95 13.65
N PRO A 349 -9.30 1.40 14.16
CA PRO A 349 -8.20 0.90 13.32
C PRO A 349 -8.66 -0.15 12.31
N ARG A 350 -9.58 -1.03 12.72
CA ARG A 350 -10.20 -2.03 11.83
C ARG A 350 -10.95 -1.39 10.67
N GLU A 351 -11.75 -0.37 10.95
CA GLU A 351 -12.54 0.36 9.96
C GLU A 351 -11.60 1.06 8.96
N ALA A 352 -10.56 1.74 9.48
CA ALA A 352 -9.53 2.37 8.67
C ALA A 352 -8.77 1.36 7.79
N ALA A 353 -8.47 0.17 8.30
CA ALA A 353 -7.81 -0.89 7.55
C ALA A 353 -8.73 -1.47 6.45
N LEU A 354 -10.01 -1.67 6.74
CA LEU A 354 -11.00 -2.09 5.75
C LEU A 354 -11.15 -1.07 4.62
N LEU A 355 -11.17 0.23 4.94
CA LEU A 355 -11.15 1.32 3.96
C LEU A 355 -9.91 1.28 3.05
N MET A 356 -8.78 0.83 3.58
CA MET A 356 -7.55 0.62 2.82
C MET A 356 -7.52 -0.69 2.02
N GLY A 357 -8.57 -1.52 2.12
CA GLY A 357 -8.70 -2.80 1.41
C GLY A 357 -8.22 -4.03 2.19
N PHE A 358 -7.75 -3.88 3.42
CA PHE A 358 -7.28 -5.01 4.24
C PHE A 358 -8.46 -5.78 4.85
N SER A 359 -8.37 -7.11 4.92
CA SER A 359 -9.42 -7.96 5.50
C SER A 359 -8.88 -9.22 6.18
N GLY A 360 -9.76 -9.91 6.92
CA GLY A 360 -9.44 -11.20 7.52
C GLY A 360 -8.34 -11.13 8.58
N PRO A 361 -7.46 -12.16 8.68
CA PRO A 361 -6.38 -12.22 9.68
C PRO A 361 -5.43 -11.03 9.65
N SER A 362 -5.29 -10.36 8.49
CA SER A 362 -4.43 -9.18 8.36
C SER A 362 -4.84 -8.06 9.32
N LEU A 363 -6.12 -7.98 9.73
CA LEU A 363 -6.65 -6.96 10.63
C LEU A 363 -6.20 -7.13 12.09
N GLN A 364 -5.80 -8.33 12.52
CA GLN A 364 -5.49 -8.62 13.93
C GLN A 364 -4.22 -7.91 14.43
N HIS A 365 -3.35 -7.48 13.53
CA HIS A 365 -2.07 -6.85 13.85
C HIS A 365 -1.99 -5.39 13.39
N VAL A 366 -3.12 -4.83 12.97
CA VAL A 366 -3.16 -3.47 12.45
C VAL A 366 -3.28 -2.48 13.61
N HIS A 367 -2.14 -1.93 14.01
CA HIS A 367 -2.13 -0.73 14.83
C HIS A 367 -2.54 0.49 13.99
N GLN A 368 -3.35 1.39 14.57
CA GLN A 368 -3.83 2.61 13.90
C GLN A 368 -2.68 3.43 13.31
N ASN A 369 -1.54 3.45 14.00
CA ASN A 369 -0.34 4.18 13.61
C ASN A 369 0.25 3.67 12.27
N ASN A 370 0.00 2.41 11.91
CA ASN A 370 0.58 1.79 10.73
C ASN A 370 -0.35 1.89 9.51
N VAL A 371 -1.68 2.00 9.73
CA VAL A 371 -2.65 2.26 8.65
C VAL A 371 -2.38 3.59 7.95
N GLY A 372 -1.95 4.60 8.73
CA GLY A 372 -1.55 5.90 8.20
C GLY A 372 -0.49 5.82 7.10
N ASN A 373 0.43 4.87 7.22
CA ASN A 373 1.53 4.66 6.28
C ASN A 373 1.24 3.60 5.22
N ALA A 374 0.21 2.77 5.40
CA ALA A 374 -0.15 1.74 4.43
C ALA A 374 -0.59 2.35 3.08
N MET A 375 -0.50 1.57 2.01
CA MET A 375 -1.07 1.93 0.72
C MET A 375 -2.46 1.32 0.56
N SER A 376 -3.31 1.89 -0.30
CA SER A 376 -4.57 1.23 -0.65
C SER A 376 -4.24 -0.07 -1.39
N LEU A 377 -4.73 -1.18 -0.87
CA LEU A 377 -4.43 -2.52 -1.37
C LEU A 377 -4.81 -2.68 -2.85
N GLN A 378 -6.01 -2.22 -3.21
CA GLN A 378 -6.50 -2.28 -4.58
C GLN A 378 -5.67 -1.39 -5.50
N THR A 379 -5.33 -0.16 -5.11
CA THR A 379 -4.49 0.71 -5.94
C THR A 379 -3.11 0.09 -6.19
N VAL A 380 -2.48 -0.49 -5.16
CA VAL A 380 -1.21 -1.22 -5.30
C VAL A 380 -1.37 -2.40 -6.26
N GLY A 381 -2.41 -3.20 -6.07
CA GLY A 381 -2.69 -4.36 -6.92
C GLY A 381 -2.95 -4.00 -8.37
N LEU A 382 -3.69 -2.93 -8.64
CA LEU A 382 -3.93 -2.41 -9.99
C LEU A 382 -2.64 -1.91 -10.64
N MET A 383 -1.75 -1.24 -9.89
CA MET A 383 -0.45 -0.80 -10.41
C MET A 383 0.49 -1.97 -10.71
N ILE A 384 0.48 -3.00 -9.86
CA ILE A 384 1.21 -4.26 -10.13
C ILE A 384 0.66 -4.93 -11.39
N LEU A 385 -0.65 -5.06 -11.53
CA LEU A 385 -1.26 -5.64 -12.73
C LEU A 385 -0.95 -4.82 -13.98
N ALA A 386 -1.03 -3.48 -13.90
CA ALA A 386 -0.63 -2.61 -14.99
C ALA A 386 0.83 -2.85 -15.38
N ALA A 387 1.74 -2.95 -14.40
CA ALA A 387 3.14 -3.25 -14.66
C ALA A 387 3.35 -4.62 -15.33
N LEU A 388 2.62 -5.65 -14.87
CA LEU A 388 2.76 -7.02 -15.37
C LEU A 388 2.15 -7.22 -16.77
N LEU A 389 1.02 -6.59 -17.05
CA LEU A 389 0.30 -6.71 -18.33
C LEU A 389 0.95 -5.91 -19.45
N SER A 390 1.55 -4.76 -19.13
CA SER A 390 2.06 -3.82 -20.13
C SER A 390 3.35 -4.26 -20.79
N ALA A 391 3.98 -5.34 -20.33
CA ALA A 391 5.30 -5.72 -20.79
C ALA A 391 5.55 -7.23 -20.75
N ALA A 392 6.45 -7.69 -21.60
CA ALA A 392 6.90 -9.07 -21.70
C ALA A 392 8.43 -9.15 -21.64
N PRO A 393 9.00 -10.26 -21.12
CA PRO A 393 10.43 -10.49 -21.30
C PRO A 393 10.74 -10.65 -22.79
N LEU A 394 11.82 -10.01 -23.25
CA LEU A 394 12.31 -10.27 -24.60
C LEU A 394 12.67 -11.76 -24.73
N PRO A 395 12.41 -12.37 -25.90
CA PRO A 395 12.91 -13.71 -26.18
C PRO A 395 14.41 -13.70 -25.90
N ARG A 396 14.91 -14.69 -25.14
CA ARG A 396 16.36 -14.86 -25.01
C ARG A 396 16.88 -14.96 -26.43
N ALA A 397 17.82 -14.08 -26.80
CA ALA A 397 18.58 -14.26 -28.02
C ALA A 397 19.00 -15.73 -28.04
N ALA A 398 18.69 -16.44 -29.14
CA ALA A 398 19.18 -17.80 -29.31
C ALA A 398 20.66 -17.77 -28.94
N PRO A 399 21.15 -18.71 -28.11
CA PRO A 399 22.55 -18.71 -27.71
C PRO A 399 23.36 -18.48 -28.98
N GLY A 400 24.07 -17.34 -29.02
CA GLY A 400 24.86 -17.00 -30.19
C GLY A 400 25.71 -18.21 -30.54
N PRO A 401 25.96 -18.49 -31.83
CA PRO A 401 26.77 -19.65 -32.23
C PRO A 401 27.98 -19.69 -31.32
N GLU A 402 28.13 -20.77 -30.55
CA GLU A 402 29.21 -20.93 -29.57
C GLU A 402 30.49 -20.52 -30.26
N VAL A 403 31.09 -19.41 -29.82
CA VAL A 403 32.36 -18.98 -30.40
C VAL A 403 33.33 -20.11 -30.09
N PRO A 404 33.79 -20.88 -31.10
CA PRO A 404 34.64 -22.02 -30.84
C PRO A 404 36.01 -21.47 -30.45
N GLY A 405 36.31 -21.40 -29.15
CA GLY A 405 37.66 -20.99 -28.74
C GLY A 405 37.88 -20.46 -27.32
N ALA A 406 36.86 -20.25 -26.49
CA ALA A 406 37.11 -19.86 -25.09
C ALA A 406 37.25 -21.10 -24.21
N ALA A 407 38.48 -21.59 -24.03
CA ALA A 407 38.80 -22.67 -23.11
C ALA A 407 38.21 -22.38 -21.72
N HIS A 408 37.36 -23.30 -21.23
CA HIS A 408 36.78 -23.26 -19.90
C HIS A 408 37.89 -23.19 -18.84
N VAL A 409 38.05 -22.03 -18.20
CA VAL A 409 38.76 -21.94 -16.93
C VAL A 409 37.88 -22.59 -15.88
N THR A 410 38.22 -23.82 -15.50
CA THR A 410 37.62 -24.54 -14.39
C THR A 410 37.85 -23.74 -13.11
N ALA A 411 36.79 -23.15 -12.58
CA ALA A 411 36.81 -22.55 -11.25
C ALA A 411 37.06 -23.66 -10.22
N VAL A 412 38.24 -23.61 -9.60
CA VAL A 412 38.60 -24.43 -8.44
C VAL A 412 37.64 -24.08 -7.30
N LYS A 413 36.84 -25.05 -6.87
CA LYS A 413 36.06 -24.96 -5.63
C LYS A 413 37.03 -25.05 -4.45
N ASN A 414 37.09 -24.01 -3.63
CA ASN A 414 37.64 -24.07 -2.29
C ASN A 414 36.51 -24.25 -1.27
#